data_AF-A0A2H6B2U7-F1
#
_entry.id   AF-A0A2H6B2U7-F1
#
_cell.length_a   1.000
_cell.length_b   1.000
_cell.length_c   1.000
_cell.angle_alpha   90.00
_cell.angle_beta   90.00
_cell.angle_gamma   90.00
#
_symmetry.space_group_name_H-M   'P 1'
#
loop_
_entity.id
_entity.type
_entity.pdbx_description
1 polymer ?
#
loop_
_entity_poly.entity_id
_entity_poly.type
_entity_poly.pdbx_seq_one_letter_code
_entity_poly.pdbx_strand_id
1 'polypeptide(L)'
;MRTFRLLPLALAAATPATAVALPLDRVERFAAEAAAICPRAPAPRCLDTTFAFLDADRDRRVTAAELDHAAAAGDAWLARHGDRLGPSERGALAGLLATVRMLGPETVIEAYDRDGDRALRQAELFADIRADRRPLPELLRDPEGVDWPAARRRFGFAVELLRGLLIALPTSRRVD
;
A
#
# COMPACT_ATOMS: atom_id res chain seq x y z
N MET A 1 7.10 -13.65 -62.69
CA MET A 1 6.14 -14.14 -61.68
C MET A 1 6.81 -13.99 -60.31
N ARG A 2 6.38 -13.01 -59.50
CA ARG A 2 6.95 -12.70 -58.17
C ARG A 2 6.02 -13.28 -57.11
N THR A 3 6.48 -14.30 -56.41
CA THR A 3 5.77 -14.98 -55.31
C THR A 3 5.83 -14.09 -54.06
N PHE A 4 4.71 -13.47 -53.70
CA PHE A 4 4.53 -12.83 -52.39
C PHE A 4 4.31 -13.92 -51.34
N ARG A 5 5.27 -14.10 -50.43
CA ARG A 5 5.08 -14.87 -49.19
C ARG A 5 4.47 -13.94 -48.15
N LEU A 6 3.21 -14.20 -47.78
CA LEU A 6 2.56 -13.57 -46.64
C LEU A 6 3.04 -14.26 -45.36
N LEU A 7 3.67 -13.50 -44.45
CA LEU A 7 3.91 -13.94 -43.08
C LEU A 7 2.61 -13.78 -42.28
N PRO A 8 2.14 -14.78 -41.52
CA PRO A 8 1.05 -14.60 -40.60
C PRO A 8 1.56 -13.85 -39.35
N LEU A 9 1.05 -12.64 -39.12
CA LEU A 9 1.16 -11.98 -37.82
C LEU A 9 0.32 -12.79 -36.82
N ALA A 10 0.99 -13.55 -35.96
CA ALA A 10 0.36 -14.10 -34.76
C ALA A 10 0.16 -12.95 -33.76
N LEU A 11 -1.07 -12.45 -33.64
CA LEU A 11 -1.48 -11.62 -32.51
C LEU A 11 -1.37 -12.48 -31.24
N ALA A 12 -0.35 -12.22 -30.41
CA ALA A 12 -0.35 -12.69 -29.04
C ALA A 12 -1.46 -11.95 -28.29
N ALA A 13 -2.59 -12.61 -28.07
CA ALA A 13 -3.62 -12.11 -27.18
C ALA A 13 -3.03 -12.08 -25.76
N ALA A 14 -2.71 -10.89 -25.27
CA ALA A 14 -2.45 -10.69 -23.84
C ALA A 14 -3.75 -11.01 -23.11
N THR A 15 -3.79 -12.16 -22.44
CA THR A 15 -4.86 -12.46 -21.48
C THR A 15 -4.85 -11.36 -20.43
N PRO A 16 -5.97 -10.65 -20.20
CA PRO A 16 -6.03 -9.69 -19.11
C PRO A 16 -5.68 -10.43 -17.82
N ALA A 17 -4.75 -9.90 -17.04
CA ALA A 17 -4.48 -10.39 -15.72
C ALA A 17 -5.78 -10.22 -14.91
N THR A 18 -6.52 -11.30 -14.71
CA THR A 18 -7.67 -11.30 -13.84
C THR A 18 -7.13 -11.13 -12.43
N ALA A 19 -7.13 -9.90 -11.93
CA ALA A 19 -6.74 -9.63 -10.56
C ALA A 19 -7.63 -10.49 -9.65
N VAL A 20 -7.01 -11.39 -8.87
CA VAL A 20 -7.73 -12.31 -7.97
C VAL A 20 -7.99 -11.56 -6.67
N ALA A 21 -9.21 -11.64 -6.14
CA ALA A 21 -9.54 -11.09 -4.83
C ALA A 21 -8.57 -11.66 -3.77
N LEU A 22 -7.99 -10.79 -2.92
CA LEU A 22 -7.04 -11.24 -1.92
C LEU A 22 -7.74 -12.09 -0.85
N PRO A 23 -7.27 -13.31 -0.57
CA PRO A 23 -7.94 -14.19 0.38
C PRO A 23 -7.67 -13.70 1.82
N LEU A 24 -8.65 -13.86 2.70
CA LEU A 24 -8.62 -13.26 4.03
C LEU A 24 -7.46 -13.77 4.91
N ASP A 25 -7.04 -15.02 4.72
CA ASP A 25 -5.89 -15.60 5.41
C ASP A 25 -4.56 -14.92 5.02
N ARG A 26 -4.46 -14.37 3.81
CA ARG A 26 -3.31 -13.52 3.42
C ARG A 26 -3.29 -12.24 4.23
N VAL A 27 -4.45 -11.61 4.44
CA VAL A 27 -4.58 -10.41 5.28
C VAL A 27 -4.26 -10.72 6.73
N GLU A 28 -4.73 -11.86 7.27
CA GLU A 28 -4.41 -12.31 8.63
C GLU A 28 -2.89 -12.47 8.83
N ARG A 29 -2.20 -13.13 7.89
CA ARG A 29 -0.74 -13.29 7.94
C ARG A 29 -0.03 -11.95 7.86
N PHE A 30 -0.43 -11.10 6.93
CA PHE A 30 0.14 -9.75 6.80
C PHE A 30 -0.06 -8.93 8.07
N ALA A 31 -1.26 -8.92 8.65
CA ALA A 31 -1.57 -8.19 9.87
C ALA A 31 -0.70 -8.68 11.05
N ALA A 32 -0.53 -10.00 11.20
CA ALA A 32 0.33 -10.58 12.22
C ALA A 32 1.81 -10.20 12.03
N GLU A 33 2.31 -10.25 10.79
CA GLU A 33 3.68 -9.89 10.46
C GLU A 33 3.94 -8.39 10.64
N ALA A 34 3.07 -7.53 10.12
CA ALA A 34 3.14 -6.09 10.28
C ALA A 34 3.11 -5.67 11.75
N ALA A 35 2.23 -6.28 12.56
CA ALA A 35 2.18 -6.05 14.01
C ALA A 35 3.47 -6.49 14.73
N ALA A 36 4.19 -7.48 14.20
CA ALA A 36 5.45 -7.91 14.74
C ALA A 36 6.57 -6.92 14.42
N ILE A 37 6.67 -6.48 13.15
CA ILE A 37 7.83 -5.75 12.64
C ILE A 37 7.69 -4.24 12.69
N CYS A 38 6.54 -3.65 12.34
CA CYS A 38 6.42 -2.21 12.12
C CYS A 38 6.70 -1.35 13.36
N PRO A 39 6.30 -1.74 14.59
CA PRO A 39 6.61 -0.95 15.78
C PRO A 39 8.04 -1.17 16.31
N ARG A 40 8.84 -2.08 15.75
CA ARG A 40 10.10 -2.53 16.38
C ARG A 40 11.31 -2.57 15.44
N ALA A 41 11.10 -3.01 14.20
CA ALA A 41 12.16 -3.13 13.21
C ALA A 41 12.40 -1.78 12.49
N PRO A 42 13.57 -1.59 11.85
CA PRO A 42 13.79 -0.47 10.95
C PRO A 42 12.68 -0.31 9.92
N ALA A 43 12.26 0.93 9.67
CA ALA A 43 11.16 1.27 8.78
C ALA A 43 11.23 0.59 7.40
N PRO A 44 12.40 0.47 6.72
CA PRO A 44 12.50 -0.26 5.46
C PRO A 44 11.88 -1.66 5.52
N ARG A 45 12.07 -2.41 6.61
CA ARG A 45 11.51 -3.76 6.73
C ARG A 45 9.98 -3.78 6.78
N CYS A 46 9.37 -2.78 7.42
CA CYS A 46 7.92 -2.62 7.43
C CYS A 46 7.38 -2.20 6.06
N LEU A 47 8.09 -1.31 5.35
CA LEU A 47 7.73 -0.89 3.99
C LEU A 47 7.87 -2.04 2.99
N ASP A 48 8.91 -2.86 3.10
CA ASP A 48 9.10 -4.09 2.31
C ASP A 48 7.93 -5.06 2.47
N THR A 49 7.52 -5.28 3.72
CA THR A 49 6.42 -6.19 4.03
C THR A 49 5.08 -5.65 3.54
N THR A 50 4.86 -4.34 3.69
CA THR A 50 3.67 -3.67 3.14
C THR A 50 3.65 -3.76 1.62
N PHE A 51 4.78 -3.52 0.94
CA PHE A 51 4.87 -3.62 -0.51
C PHE A 51 4.57 -5.04 -0.99
N ALA A 52 5.21 -6.06 -0.41
CA ALA A 52 4.99 -7.46 -0.78
C ALA A 52 3.57 -7.95 -0.49
N PHE A 53 2.86 -7.31 0.43
CA PHE A 53 1.43 -7.56 0.63
C PHE A 53 0.59 -6.99 -0.51
N LEU A 54 0.87 -5.75 -0.93
CA LEU A 54 0.15 -5.06 -2.00
C LEU A 54 0.46 -5.63 -3.38
N ASP A 55 1.72 -5.99 -3.66
CA ASP A 55 2.18 -6.68 -4.87
C ASP A 55 1.66 -8.13 -4.82
N ALA A 56 0.46 -8.32 -5.38
CA ALA A 56 -0.32 -9.51 -5.19
C ALA A 56 0.24 -10.68 -5.99
N ASP A 57 0.71 -10.39 -7.21
CA ASP A 57 1.21 -11.36 -8.19
C ASP A 57 2.74 -11.48 -8.22
N ARG A 58 3.46 -10.63 -7.49
CA ARG A 58 4.92 -10.61 -7.32
C ARG A 58 5.67 -10.18 -8.57
N ASP A 59 5.10 -9.30 -9.37
CA ASP A 59 5.76 -8.70 -10.52
C ASP A 59 6.68 -7.50 -10.17
N ARG A 60 6.73 -7.14 -8.87
CA ARG A 60 7.46 -6.00 -8.28
C ARG A 60 6.83 -4.65 -8.61
N ARG A 61 5.53 -4.63 -8.86
CA ARG A 61 4.73 -3.44 -9.10
C ARG A 61 3.44 -3.56 -8.31
N VAL A 62 2.79 -2.42 -8.12
CA VAL A 62 1.47 -2.35 -7.48
C VAL A 62 0.56 -1.57 -8.42
N THR A 63 -0.41 -2.27 -8.97
CA THR A 63 -1.42 -1.71 -9.88
C THR A 63 -2.62 -1.14 -9.11
N ALA A 64 -3.46 -0.35 -9.79
CA ALA A 64 -4.71 0.14 -9.22
C ALA A 64 -5.64 -1.01 -8.76
N ALA A 65 -5.68 -2.11 -9.52
CA ALA A 65 -6.49 -3.29 -9.18
C ALA A 65 -5.99 -3.97 -7.89
N GLU A 66 -4.68 -4.05 -7.69
CA GLU A 66 -4.10 -4.63 -6.48
C GLU A 66 -4.34 -3.76 -5.25
N LEU A 67 -4.25 -2.43 -5.40
CA LEU A 67 -4.63 -1.50 -4.33
C LEU A 67 -6.12 -1.63 -3.97
N ASP A 68 -7.01 -1.77 -4.96
CA ASP A 68 -8.44 -1.97 -4.73
C ASP A 68 -8.71 -3.26 -3.95
N HIS A 69 -8.10 -4.37 -4.38
CA HIS A 69 -8.25 -5.65 -3.73
C HIS A 69 -7.66 -5.67 -2.31
N ALA A 70 -6.53 -5.01 -2.10
CA ALA A 70 -5.94 -4.83 -0.78
C ALA A 70 -6.85 -4.02 0.15
N ALA A 71 -7.45 -2.94 -0.36
CA ALA A 71 -8.38 -2.14 0.41
C ALA A 71 -9.65 -2.93 0.77
N ALA A 72 -10.27 -3.62 -0.20
CA ALA A 72 -11.46 -4.42 0.02
C ALA A 72 -11.22 -5.58 1.01
N ALA A 73 -10.08 -6.27 0.89
CA ALA A 73 -9.71 -7.35 1.80
C ALA A 73 -9.38 -6.80 3.20
N GLY A 74 -8.76 -5.62 3.29
CA GLY A 74 -8.52 -4.90 4.54
C GLY A 74 -9.83 -4.51 5.25
N ASP A 75 -10.82 -4.01 4.52
CA ASP A 75 -12.15 -3.69 5.07
C ASP A 75 -12.84 -4.94 5.62
N ALA A 76 -12.83 -6.04 4.86
CA ALA A 76 -13.41 -7.30 5.30
C ALA A 76 -12.72 -7.86 6.56
N TRP A 77 -11.38 -7.73 6.64
CA TRP A 77 -10.61 -8.13 7.80
C TRP A 77 -10.91 -7.24 9.01
N LEU A 78 -10.92 -5.92 8.83
CA LEU A 78 -11.21 -4.94 9.88
C LEU A 78 -12.62 -5.14 10.46
N ALA A 79 -13.61 -5.44 9.62
CA ALA A 79 -14.98 -5.73 10.05
C ALA A 79 -15.06 -6.99 10.93
N ARG A 80 -14.20 -7.99 10.68
CA ARG A 80 -14.21 -9.28 11.39
C ARG A 80 -13.30 -9.34 12.61
N HIS A 81 -12.19 -8.60 12.58
CA HIS A 81 -11.08 -8.73 13.53
C HIS A 81 -10.64 -7.39 14.14
N GLY A 82 -11.33 -6.30 13.82
CA GLY A 82 -11.00 -4.97 14.32
C GLY A 82 -11.04 -4.87 15.84
N ASP A 83 -11.87 -5.69 16.51
CA ASP A 83 -11.94 -5.81 17.96
C ASP A 83 -10.60 -6.19 18.61
N ARG A 84 -9.72 -6.88 17.87
CA ARG A 84 -8.37 -7.25 18.30
C ARG A 84 -7.37 -6.10 18.30
N LEU A 85 -7.69 -4.98 17.64
CA LEU A 85 -6.83 -3.80 17.55
C LEU A 85 -7.13 -2.82 18.68
N GLY A 86 -6.08 -2.15 19.18
CA GLY A 86 -6.25 -0.98 20.03
C GLY A 86 -6.95 0.16 19.28
N PRO A 87 -7.59 1.13 19.98
CA PRO A 87 -8.35 2.20 19.33
C PRO A 87 -7.57 2.98 18.28
N SER A 88 -6.31 3.34 18.56
CA SER A 88 -5.45 4.06 17.61
C SER A 88 -5.09 3.22 16.38
N GLU A 89 -4.77 1.94 16.56
CA GLU A 89 -4.44 1.01 15.47
C GLU A 89 -5.65 0.81 14.55
N ARG A 90 -6.83 0.58 15.16
CA ARG A 90 -8.10 0.46 14.44
C ARG A 90 -8.43 1.72 13.65
N GLY A 91 -8.26 2.89 14.28
CA GLY A 91 -8.50 4.18 13.65
C GLY A 91 -7.55 4.44 12.48
N ALA A 92 -6.25 4.18 12.65
CA ALA A 92 -5.25 4.32 11.60
C ALA A 92 -5.54 3.41 10.40
N LEU A 93 -5.84 2.13 10.63
CA LEU A 93 -6.21 1.21 9.56
C LEU A 93 -7.50 1.64 8.84
N ALA A 94 -8.56 1.96 9.60
CA ALA A 94 -9.81 2.46 9.04
C ALA A 94 -9.60 3.74 8.21
N GLY A 95 -8.78 4.67 8.70
CA GLY A 95 -8.43 5.91 8.00
C GLY A 95 -7.66 5.68 6.71
N LEU A 96 -6.69 4.76 6.72
CA LEU A 96 -5.94 4.37 5.52
C LEU A 96 -6.86 3.79 4.45
N LEU A 97 -7.71 2.82 4.83
CA LEU A 97 -8.68 2.20 3.94
C LEU A 97 -9.71 3.21 3.41
N ALA A 98 -10.19 4.12 4.26
CA ALA A 98 -11.08 5.20 3.84
C ALA A 98 -10.40 6.17 2.86
N THR A 99 -9.11 6.47 3.05
CA THR A 99 -8.34 7.34 2.16
C THR A 99 -8.23 6.74 0.76
N VAL A 100 -7.89 5.45 0.65
CA VAL A 100 -7.82 4.74 -0.64
C VAL A 100 -9.18 4.75 -1.35
N ARG A 101 -10.27 4.46 -0.63
CA ARG A 101 -11.63 4.47 -1.19
C ARG A 101 -12.10 5.85 -1.63
N MET A 102 -11.77 6.88 -0.86
CA MET A 102 -12.20 8.25 -1.16
C MET A 102 -11.45 8.83 -2.37
N LEU A 103 -10.15 8.56 -2.47
CA LEU A 103 -9.33 9.01 -3.60
C LEU A 103 -9.57 8.16 -4.85
N GLY A 104 -9.83 6.87 -4.67
CA GLY A 104 -9.80 5.88 -5.74
C GLY A 104 -8.37 5.36 -5.99
N PRO A 105 -8.19 4.05 -6.26
CA PRO A 105 -6.87 3.47 -6.52
C PRO A 105 -6.11 4.11 -7.69
N GLU A 106 -6.78 4.46 -8.80
CA GLU A 106 -6.15 5.13 -9.94
C GLU A 106 -5.54 6.48 -9.55
N THR A 107 -6.23 7.28 -8.73
CA THR A 107 -5.70 8.55 -8.23
C THR A 107 -4.43 8.35 -7.39
N VAL A 108 -4.33 7.24 -6.64
CA VAL A 108 -3.11 6.91 -5.88
C VAL A 108 -1.97 6.56 -6.82
N ILE A 109 -2.23 5.76 -7.87
CA ILE A 109 -1.24 5.45 -8.91
C ILE A 109 -0.77 6.75 -9.59
N GLU A 110 -1.68 7.55 -10.13
CA GLU A 110 -1.37 8.80 -10.85
C GLU A 110 -0.55 9.79 -10.01
N ALA A 111 -0.76 9.82 -8.70
CA ALA A 111 -0.06 10.73 -7.81
C ALA A 111 1.41 10.33 -7.52
N TYR A 112 1.76 9.06 -7.71
CA TYR A 112 3.08 8.51 -7.38
C TYR A 112 3.84 7.93 -8.57
N ASP A 113 3.15 7.54 -9.64
CA ASP A 113 3.73 6.97 -10.87
C ASP A 113 4.57 8.02 -11.59
N ARG A 114 5.89 7.86 -11.55
CA ARG A 114 6.82 8.83 -12.15
C ARG A 114 7.23 8.44 -13.55
N ASP A 115 7.20 7.15 -13.87
CA ASP A 115 7.64 6.62 -15.16
C ASP A 115 6.48 6.41 -16.16
N GLY A 116 5.24 6.59 -15.71
CA GLY A 116 4.03 6.58 -16.52
C GLY A 116 3.58 5.18 -16.90
N ASP A 117 4.05 4.15 -16.18
CA ASP A 117 3.78 2.75 -16.50
C ASP A 117 2.47 2.20 -15.90
N ARG A 118 1.71 3.07 -15.22
CA ARG A 118 0.42 2.79 -14.56
C ARG A 118 0.50 1.76 -13.44
N ALA A 119 1.68 1.60 -12.87
CA ALA A 119 1.88 0.83 -11.66
C ALA A 119 2.91 1.54 -10.77
N LEU A 120 2.97 1.16 -9.50
CA LEU A 120 3.92 1.73 -8.55
C LEU A 120 4.99 0.71 -8.22
N ARG A 121 6.25 1.10 -8.44
CA ARG A 121 7.38 0.45 -7.79
C ARG A 121 7.39 0.84 -6.32
N GLN A 122 8.08 0.05 -5.51
CA GLN A 122 8.20 0.32 -4.08
C GLN A 122 8.73 1.73 -3.76
N ALA A 123 9.73 2.19 -4.50
CA ALA A 123 10.32 3.51 -4.33
C ALA A 123 9.36 4.66 -4.68
N GLU A 124 8.38 4.40 -5.56
CA GLU A 124 7.35 5.36 -5.93
C GLU A 124 6.25 5.40 -4.88
N LEU A 125 5.74 4.23 -4.48
CA LEU A 125 4.69 4.11 -3.46
C LEU A 125 5.07 4.76 -2.13
N PHE A 126 6.34 4.65 -1.73
CA PHE A 126 6.85 5.23 -0.48
C PHE A 126 7.73 6.47 -0.70
N ALA A 127 7.56 7.16 -1.82
CA ALA A 127 8.35 8.33 -2.20
C ALA A 127 8.41 9.44 -1.15
N ASP A 128 7.36 9.58 -0.34
CA ASP A 128 7.28 10.62 0.68
C ASP A 128 7.84 10.18 2.04
N ILE A 129 8.30 8.94 2.17
CA ILE A 129 8.86 8.39 3.40
C ILE A 129 10.38 8.32 3.27
N ARG A 130 11.10 9.04 4.13
CA ARG A 130 12.56 8.92 4.26
C ARG A 130 12.88 7.75 5.19
N ALA A 131 12.74 6.53 4.67
CA ALA A 131 12.94 5.33 5.45
C ALA A 131 14.37 5.25 6.02
N ASP A 132 14.49 5.10 7.34
CA ASP A 132 15.76 4.99 8.05
C ASP A 132 15.73 3.87 9.10
N ARG A 133 16.66 3.91 10.07
CA ARG A 133 16.79 2.84 11.08
C ARG A 133 15.72 2.86 12.17
N ARG A 134 14.91 3.91 12.26
CA ARG A 134 13.85 4.03 13.25
C ARG A 134 12.65 3.15 12.89
N PRO A 135 11.86 2.69 13.88
CA PRO A 135 10.59 2.04 13.63
C PRO A 135 9.58 2.97 12.97
N LEU A 136 8.63 2.40 12.20
CA LEU A 136 7.68 3.19 11.41
C LEU A 136 6.87 4.18 12.27
N PRO A 137 6.32 3.82 13.46
CA PRO A 137 5.58 4.78 14.27
C PRO A 137 6.41 5.98 14.73
N GLU A 138 7.71 5.80 15.00
CA GLU A 138 8.61 6.90 15.35
C GLU A 138 8.85 7.79 14.11
N LEU A 139 9.12 7.17 12.96
CA LEU A 139 9.36 7.87 11.70
C LEU A 139 8.16 8.72 11.25
N LEU A 140 6.93 8.21 11.39
CA LEU A 140 5.70 8.91 10.99
C LEU A 140 5.48 10.23 11.74
N ARG A 141 6.04 10.36 12.94
CA ARG A 141 5.94 11.56 13.79
C ARG A 141 6.99 12.61 13.46
N ASP A 142 8.09 12.17 12.86
CA ASP A 142 9.18 13.06 12.50
C ASP A 142 8.84 13.84 11.23
N PRO A 143 8.81 15.19 11.27
CA PRO A 143 8.64 16.00 10.07
C PRO A 143 9.75 15.81 9.03
N GLU A 144 10.94 15.31 9.42
CA GLU A 144 12.00 14.93 8.47
C GLU A 144 11.82 13.51 7.93
N GLY A 145 11.12 12.63 8.67
CA GLY A 145 10.89 11.23 8.31
C GLY A 145 9.81 11.04 7.24
N VAL A 146 8.83 11.94 7.16
CA VAL A 146 7.77 11.91 6.15
C VAL A 146 7.52 13.31 5.59
N ASP A 147 7.53 13.45 4.27
CA ASP A 147 7.15 14.68 3.57
C ASP A 147 5.62 14.83 3.53
N TRP A 148 5.04 15.10 4.70
CA TRP A 148 3.61 15.40 4.85
C TRP A 148 3.14 16.55 3.94
N PRO A 149 3.92 17.64 3.73
CA PRO A 149 3.57 18.65 2.74
C PRO A 149 3.42 18.10 1.32
N ALA A 150 4.28 17.21 0.86
CA ALA A 150 4.17 16.58 -0.45
C ALA A 150 2.94 15.69 -0.54
N ALA A 151 2.69 14.86 0.47
CA ALA A 151 1.50 14.02 0.52
C ALA A 151 0.20 14.86 0.52
N ARG A 152 0.18 15.99 1.24
CA ARG A 152 -0.94 16.96 1.21
C ARG A 152 -1.12 17.59 -0.17
N ARG A 153 -0.04 17.90 -0.90
CA ARG A 153 -0.16 18.44 -2.28
C ARG A 153 -0.81 17.44 -3.23
N ARG A 154 -0.53 16.13 -3.06
CA ARG A 154 -1.11 15.06 -3.88
C ARG A 154 -2.57 14.79 -3.56
N PHE A 155 -2.92 14.73 -2.28
CA PHE A 155 -4.20 14.15 -1.83
C PHE A 155 -5.07 15.11 -1.02
N GLY A 156 -4.64 16.35 -0.84
CA GLY A 156 -5.38 17.37 -0.12
C GLY A 156 -5.63 17.04 1.34
N PHE A 157 -6.84 17.37 1.82
CA PHE A 157 -7.22 17.23 3.23
C PHE A 157 -7.32 15.78 3.71
N ALA A 158 -7.53 14.83 2.81
CA ALA A 158 -7.59 13.40 3.11
C ALA A 158 -6.39 12.93 3.95
N VAL A 159 -5.20 13.36 3.52
CA VAL A 159 -3.94 12.97 4.15
C VAL A 159 -3.71 13.65 5.49
N GLU A 160 -4.28 14.84 5.75
CA GLU A 160 -4.15 15.48 7.06
C GLU A 160 -4.92 14.73 8.13
N LEU A 161 -6.13 14.26 7.80
CA LEU A 161 -6.90 13.38 8.68
C LEU A 161 -6.14 12.08 8.93
N LEU A 162 -5.63 11.45 7.88
CA LEU A 162 -4.84 10.22 7.98
C LEU A 162 -3.58 10.42 8.83
N ARG A 163 -2.86 11.53 8.64
CA ARG A 163 -1.67 11.89 9.42
C ARG A 163 -1.98 11.89 10.90
N GLY A 164 -3.06 12.55 11.32
CA GLY A 164 -3.47 12.61 12.74
C GLY A 164 -3.67 11.22 13.36
N LEU A 165 -4.22 10.28 12.59
CA LEU A 165 -4.41 8.89 13.02
C LEU A 165 -3.09 8.12 13.07
N LEU A 166 -2.23 8.30 12.06
CA LEU A 166 -0.94 7.61 11.94
C LEU A 166 0.04 8.03 13.04
N ILE A 167 0.10 9.33 13.38
CA ILE A 167 0.97 9.81 14.47
C ILE A 167 0.45 9.44 15.87
N ALA A 168 -0.77 8.89 15.97
CA ALA A 168 -1.33 8.38 17.23
C ALA A 168 -0.98 6.89 17.47
N LEU A 169 -0.33 6.21 16.52
CA LEU A 169 0.06 4.80 16.66
C LEU A 169 1.12 4.57 17.75
N PRO A 170 0.99 3.60 18.65
CA PRO A 170 1.96 3.40 19.73
C PRO A 170 3.38 3.14 19.20
N THR A 171 4.39 3.78 19.81
CA THR A 171 5.82 3.59 19.48
C THR A 171 6.39 2.29 20.05
N SER A 172 5.69 1.66 20.99
CA SER A 172 6.01 0.37 21.57
C SER A 172 4.72 -0.30 22.05
N ARG A 173 4.48 -1.57 21.72
CA ARG A 173 3.57 -2.37 22.54
C ARG A 173 4.24 -2.53 23.89
N ARG A 174 3.63 -1.99 24.96
CA ARG A 174 3.94 -2.52 26.30
C ARG A 174 3.54 -3.98 26.26
N VAL A 175 4.52 -4.85 26.46
CA VAL A 175 4.24 -6.24 26.80
C VAL A 175 3.87 -6.19 28.27
N ASP A 176 2.57 -6.14 28.55
CA ASP A 176 2.05 -6.54 29.85
C ASP A 176 1.84 -8.07 29.82
#